data_AF-A0A7V3ZS58-F1
#
_entry.id   AF-A0A7V3ZS58-F1
#
_cell.length_a   1.000
_cell.length_b   1.000
_cell.length_c   1.000
_cell.angle_alpha   90.00
_cell.angle_beta   90.00
_cell.angle_gamma   90.00
#
_symmetry.space_group_name_H-M   'P 1'
#
loop_
_entity.id
_entity.type
_entity.pdbx_description
1 polymer ?
#
loop_
_entity_poly.entity_id
_entity_poly.type
_entity_poly.pdbx_seq_one_letter_code
_entity_poly.pdbx_strand_id
1 'polypeptide(L)'
;MRFGIKTGANEFFYLKPVGMSVKEVVEIAEKNPDTLIPVKNGAGWEGEIEAEFLKPVIKSPRELKTIIVRIEDLNHLVFMCHKSERELKGTRALEYIKWGEKQGYHKRPTCKGRERWWDLGEPQVSQALCMMSYNDRHIFWLNNRGLVDARFYDIYTHKNTYNFIICLNSSISFLSVELNGRVNLGEGALDFKVYESHEIVILHPDCLNNEVTKNVVEKLCARPIYSIFTELGFDPNKPIREQEPNPLPDRKALDDIIFDVLGLTEEERKEVYYAVAELVKNRLEKARSV
;
A
#
# COMPACT_ATOMS: atom_id res chain seq x y z
N MET A 1 -6.49 0.92 11.68
CA MET A 1 -6.14 0.27 10.41
C MET A 1 -6.93 -1.04 10.30
N ARG A 2 -7.05 -1.65 9.11
CA ARG A 2 -7.70 -2.96 8.90
C ARG A 2 -6.86 -3.78 7.93
N PHE A 3 -6.97 -5.11 7.98
CA PHE A 3 -6.37 -5.94 6.92
C PHE A 3 -6.99 -5.61 5.57
N GLY A 4 -6.15 -5.61 4.53
CA GLY A 4 -6.62 -5.72 3.16
C GLY A 4 -7.39 -7.01 2.91
N ILE A 5 -7.89 -7.15 1.68
CA ILE A 5 -8.75 -8.25 1.27
C ILE A 5 -8.03 -9.59 1.45
N LYS A 6 -8.64 -10.46 2.27
CA LYS A 6 -8.21 -11.85 2.45
C LYS A 6 -8.98 -12.75 1.50
N THR A 7 -8.43 -12.98 0.31
CA THR A 7 -9.14 -13.75 -0.72
C THR A 7 -9.24 -15.24 -0.38
N GLY A 8 -8.19 -15.83 0.22
CA GLY A 8 -8.08 -17.27 0.48
C GLY A 8 -7.72 -18.11 -0.76
N ALA A 9 -7.66 -17.48 -1.94
CA ALA A 9 -7.33 -18.12 -3.22
C ALA A 9 -6.78 -17.07 -4.20
N ASN A 10 -5.62 -16.50 -3.90
CA ASN A 10 -5.02 -15.40 -4.66
C ASN A 10 -4.87 -15.72 -6.16
N GLU A 11 -4.64 -16.97 -6.52
CA GLU A 11 -4.51 -17.44 -7.90
C GLU A 11 -5.83 -17.47 -8.67
N PHE A 12 -6.98 -17.50 -7.98
CA PHE A 12 -8.31 -17.35 -8.56
C PHE A 12 -8.73 -15.87 -8.57
N PHE A 13 -8.60 -15.19 -7.43
CA PHE A 13 -9.16 -13.85 -7.30
C PHE A 13 -8.34 -12.77 -8.02
N TYR A 14 -7.02 -12.95 -8.16
CA TYR A 14 -6.18 -11.96 -8.83
C TYR A 14 -5.97 -12.31 -10.29
N LEU A 15 -6.34 -11.36 -11.12
CA LEU A 15 -6.34 -11.44 -12.58
C LEU A 15 -5.40 -10.39 -13.15
N LYS A 16 -4.80 -10.69 -14.29
CA LYS A 16 -4.07 -9.73 -15.10
C LYS A 16 -4.80 -9.54 -16.42
N PRO A 17 -5.09 -8.30 -16.86
CA PRO A 17 -5.61 -8.06 -18.20
C PRO A 17 -4.57 -8.44 -19.25
N VAL A 18 -5.05 -8.88 -20.42
CA VAL A 18 -4.21 -9.29 -21.56
C VAL A 18 -4.40 -8.28 -22.68
N GLY A 19 -3.30 -7.72 -23.19
CA GLY A 19 -3.33 -6.75 -24.28
C GLY A 19 -3.81 -5.35 -23.90
N MET A 20 -4.03 -5.06 -22.61
CA MET A 20 -4.42 -3.74 -22.10
C MET A 20 -3.95 -3.54 -20.65
N SER A 21 -3.97 -2.30 -20.20
CA SER A 21 -3.64 -1.86 -18.85
C SER A 21 -4.83 -1.97 -17.89
N VAL A 22 -4.57 -1.98 -16.59
CA VAL A 22 -5.62 -1.91 -15.55
C VAL A 22 -6.45 -0.63 -15.70
N LYS A 23 -5.82 0.48 -16.08
CA LYS A 23 -6.49 1.76 -16.32
C LYS A 23 -7.55 1.65 -17.43
N GLU A 24 -7.19 1.07 -18.56
CA GLU A 24 -8.13 0.86 -19.68
C GLU A 24 -9.31 0.00 -19.25
N VAL A 25 -9.09 -1.05 -18.46
CA VAL A 25 -10.18 -1.89 -17.92
C VAL A 25 -11.13 -1.07 -17.05
N VAL A 26 -10.61 -0.21 -16.17
CA VAL A 26 -11.45 0.66 -15.32
C VAL A 26 -12.27 1.63 -16.17
N GLU A 27 -11.66 2.28 -17.15
CA GLU A 27 -12.35 3.21 -18.05
C GLU A 27 -13.42 2.50 -18.90
N ILE A 28 -13.18 1.24 -19.30
CA ILE A 28 -14.17 0.40 -19.98
C ILE A 28 -15.32 0.04 -19.03
N ALA A 29 -15.02 -0.39 -17.80
CA ALA A 29 -16.03 -0.78 -16.82
C ALA A 29 -16.99 0.36 -16.46
N GLU A 30 -16.50 1.61 -16.44
CA GLU A 30 -17.32 2.81 -16.20
C GLU A 30 -18.28 3.13 -17.34
N LYS A 31 -17.87 2.88 -18.59
CA LYS A 31 -18.67 3.20 -19.79
C LYS A 31 -19.58 2.06 -20.21
N ASN A 32 -19.02 0.85 -20.25
CA ASN A 32 -19.60 -0.34 -20.85
C ASN A 32 -19.33 -1.56 -19.92
N PRO A 33 -20.05 -1.68 -18.79
CA PRO A 33 -19.78 -2.69 -17.75
C PRO A 33 -19.84 -4.15 -18.24
N ASP A 34 -20.66 -4.44 -19.26
CA ASP A 34 -20.83 -5.79 -19.81
C ASP A 34 -19.71 -6.18 -20.81
N THR A 35 -18.75 -5.29 -21.08
CA THR A 35 -17.65 -5.57 -22.01
C THR A 35 -16.82 -6.75 -21.51
N LEU A 36 -16.58 -7.73 -22.37
CA LEU A 36 -15.72 -8.86 -22.07
C LEU A 36 -14.24 -8.45 -22.14
N ILE A 37 -13.54 -8.63 -21.02
CA ILE A 37 -12.12 -8.32 -20.88
C ILE A 37 -11.32 -9.61 -20.88
N PRO A 38 -10.36 -9.78 -21.81
CA PRO A 38 -9.46 -10.92 -21.78
C PRO A 38 -8.50 -10.78 -20.58
N VAL A 39 -8.47 -11.80 -19.74
CA VAL A 39 -7.67 -11.85 -18.52
C VAL A 39 -7.02 -13.21 -18.34
N LYS A 40 -5.98 -13.25 -17.50
CA LYS A 40 -5.35 -14.48 -17.03
C LYS A 40 -5.14 -14.48 -15.53
N ASN A 41 -5.19 -15.66 -14.92
CA ASN A 41 -5.01 -15.80 -13.47
C ASN A 41 -3.64 -16.42 -13.12
N GLY A 42 -3.37 -16.55 -11.81
CA GLY A 42 -2.10 -17.10 -11.31
C GLY A 42 -1.93 -18.61 -11.50
N ALA A 43 -2.99 -19.32 -11.90
CA ALA A 43 -3.02 -20.77 -12.09
C ALA A 43 -2.98 -21.18 -13.58
N GLY A 44 -2.78 -20.22 -14.49
CA GLY A 44 -2.68 -20.47 -15.93
C GLY A 44 -4.02 -20.54 -16.67
N TRP A 45 -5.14 -20.17 -16.04
CA TRP A 45 -6.39 -19.97 -16.75
C TRP A 45 -6.35 -18.67 -17.55
N GLU A 46 -6.81 -18.73 -18.80
CA GLU A 46 -7.01 -17.58 -19.67
C GLU A 46 -8.44 -17.62 -20.21
N GLY A 47 -9.09 -16.46 -20.28
CA GLY A 47 -10.45 -16.33 -20.76
C GLY A 47 -10.93 -14.90 -20.63
N GLU A 48 -12.23 -14.70 -20.77
CA GLU A 48 -12.85 -13.37 -20.71
C GLU A 48 -13.72 -13.25 -19.46
N ILE A 49 -13.81 -12.05 -18.90
CA ILE A 49 -14.71 -11.72 -17.78
C ILE A 49 -15.33 -10.35 -18.05
N GLU A 50 -16.60 -10.16 -17.69
CA GLU A 50 -17.28 -8.87 -17.79
C GLU A 50 -16.55 -7.79 -16.96
N ALA A 51 -16.35 -6.61 -17.55
CA ALA A 51 -15.59 -5.52 -16.96
C ALA A 51 -16.14 -5.08 -15.58
N GLU A 52 -17.46 -5.18 -15.36
CA GLU A 52 -18.08 -4.84 -14.07
C GLU A 52 -17.50 -5.61 -12.88
N PHE A 53 -17.08 -6.86 -13.09
CA PHE A 53 -16.53 -7.74 -12.06
C PHE A 53 -15.02 -7.61 -11.86
N LEU A 54 -14.38 -6.69 -12.57
CA LEU A 54 -12.93 -6.48 -12.51
C LEU A 54 -12.63 -5.14 -11.85
N LYS A 55 -12.11 -5.19 -10.62
CA LYS A 55 -11.74 -3.97 -9.86
C LYS A 55 -10.23 -3.86 -9.70
N PRO A 56 -9.65 -2.66 -9.74
CA PRO A 56 -8.22 -2.49 -9.53
C PRO A 56 -7.81 -2.93 -8.12
N VAL A 57 -6.72 -3.70 -8.04
CA VAL A 57 -6.17 -4.16 -6.76
C VAL A 57 -4.67 -3.96 -6.70
N ILE A 58 -4.21 -3.49 -5.55
CA ILE A 58 -2.80 -3.32 -5.21
C ILE A 58 -2.35 -4.59 -4.53
N LYS A 59 -1.55 -5.39 -5.24
CA LYS A 59 -1.15 -6.72 -4.76
C LYS A 59 0.20 -6.69 -4.06
N SER A 60 1.05 -5.71 -4.38
CA SER A 60 2.41 -5.65 -3.83
C SER A 60 2.92 -4.21 -3.70
N PRO A 61 3.64 -3.88 -2.60
CA PRO A 61 4.33 -2.59 -2.46
C PRO A 61 5.34 -2.28 -3.57
N ARG A 62 5.79 -3.31 -4.31
CA ARG A 62 6.73 -3.16 -5.43
C ARG A 62 6.09 -2.52 -6.66
N GLU A 63 4.77 -2.60 -6.79
CA GLU A 63 4.04 -1.95 -7.88
C GLU A 63 3.99 -0.42 -7.66
N LEU A 64 4.04 0.02 -6.40
CA LEU A 64 3.91 1.43 -6.03
C LEU A 64 5.26 2.13 -6.02
N LYS A 65 5.43 3.09 -6.94
CA LYS A 65 6.67 3.86 -7.10
C LYS A 65 6.63 5.19 -6.35
N THR A 66 5.49 5.87 -6.37
CA THR A 66 5.24 7.19 -5.76
C THR A 66 4.45 7.06 -4.46
N ILE A 67 4.34 8.14 -3.67
CA ILE A 67 3.43 8.18 -2.50
C ILE A 67 1.97 8.01 -2.90
N ILE A 68 1.54 8.63 -4.00
CA ILE A 68 0.20 8.41 -4.54
C ILE A 68 0.12 7.08 -5.27
N VAL A 69 -0.93 6.30 -5.01
CA VAL A 69 -1.29 5.15 -5.84
C VAL A 69 -1.78 5.68 -7.18
N ARG A 70 -1.09 5.29 -8.26
CA ARG A 70 -1.50 5.59 -9.63
C ARG A 70 -2.06 4.33 -10.28
N ILE A 71 -3.18 4.47 -10.97
CA ILE A 71 -3.86 3.35 -11.62
C ILE A 71 -2.97 2.75 -12.72
N GLU A 72 -2.12 3.58 -13.32
CA GLU A 72 -1.13 3.22 -14.33
C GLU A 72 -0.02 2.30 -13.82
N ASP A 73 0.23 2.31 -12.51
CA ASP A 73 1.26 1.47 -11.90
C ASP A 73 0.72 0.07 -11.48
N LEU A 74 -0.61 -0.12 -11.51
CA LEU A 74 -1.24 -1.37 -11.06
C LEU A 74 -1.25 -2.41 -12.19
N ASN A 75 -0.87 -3.64 -11.84
CA ASN A 75 -0.78 -4.74 -12.81
C ASN A 75 -1.90 -5.79 -12.64
N HIS A 76 -2.70 -5.67 -11.58
CA HIS A 76 -3.65 -6.69 -11.19
C HIS A 76 -5.04 -6.10 -11.01
N LEU A 77 -6.02 -6.93 -11.31
CA LEU A 77 -7.43 -6.77 -11.02
C LEU A 77 -7.83 -7.83 -9.99
N VAL A 78 -8.85 -7.54 -9.19
CA VAL A 78 -9.53 -8.53 -8.36
C VAL A 78 -10.87 -8.87 -9.00
N PHE A 79 -11.18 -10.16 -9.09
CA PHE A 79 -12.51 -10.64 -9.42
C PHE A 79 -13.46 -10.33 -8.26
N MET A 80 -14.36 -9.37 -8.47
CA MET A 80 -15.28 -8.84 -7.48
C MET A 80 -16.72 -9.02 -7.96
N CYS A 81 -17.37 -10.08 -7.49
CA CYS A 81 -18.72 -10.45 -7.91
C CYS A 81 -19.59 -10.80 -6.70
N HIS A 82 -20.71 -10.10 -6.55
CA HIS A 82 -21.68 -10.29 -5.46
C HIS A 82 -22.97 -10.98 -5.92
N LYS A 83 -23.14 -11.13 -7.24
CA LYS A 83 -24.33 -11.72 -7.85
C LYS A 83 -24.42 -13.21 -7.51
N SER A 84 -25.65 -13.70 -7.36
CA SER A 84 -25.95 -15.12 -7.19
C SER A 84 -25.72 -15.90 -8.49
N GLU A 85 -25.57 -17.23 -8.40
CA GLU A 85 -25.46 -18.08 -9.60
C GLU A 85 -26.66 -17.91 -10.56
N ARG A 86 -27.86 -17.64 -10.02
CA ARG A 86 -29.07 -17.40 -10.83
C ARG A 86 -28.93 -16.12 -11.67
N GLU A 87 -28.41 -15.06 -11.09
CA GLU A 87 -28.20 -13.77 -11.77
C GLU A 87 -27.05 -13.83 -12.78
N LEU A 88 -26.08 -14.72 -12.56
CA LEU A 88 -24.94 -14.92 -13.45
C LEU A 88 -25.23 -15.92 -14.58
N LYS A 89 -26.48 -16.35 -14.77
CA LYS A 89 -26.81 -17.32 -15.80
C LYS A 89 -26.49 -16.77 -17.19
N GLY A 90 -25.54 -17.40 -17.87
CA GLY A 90 -25.10 -17.03 -19.22
C GLY A 90 -23.95 -16.02 -19.26
N THR A 91 -23.39 -15.65 -18.10
CA THR A 91 -22.20 -14.78 -18.01
C THR A 91 -20.90 -15.59 -18.04
N ARG A 92 -19.83 -14.96 -18.49
CA ARG A 92 -18.46 -15.49 -18.41
C ARG A 92 -17.98 -15.57 -16.96
N ALA A 93 -18.41 -14.65 -16.10
CA ALA A 93 -18.16 -14.74 -14.66
C ALA A 93 -18.65 -16.07 -14.06
N LEU A 94 -19.83 -16.59 -14.45
CA LEU A 94 -20.28 -17.90 -13.97
C LEU A 94 -19.41 -19.05 -14.48
N GLU A 95 -18.98 -18.99 -15.74
CA GLU A 95 -18.05 -19.97 -16.30
C GLU A 95 -16.73 -19.98 -15.53
N TYR A 96 -16.23 -18.79 -15.16
CA TYR A 96 -15.02 -18.64 -14.36
C TYR A 96 -15.16 -19.21 -12.94
N ILE A 97 -16.28 -18.92 -12.26
CA ILE A 97 -16.60 -19.49 -10.94
C ILE A 97 -16.64 -21.02 -11.03
N LYS A 98 -17.33 -21.60 -12.03
CA LYS A 98 -17.40 -23.06 -12.23
C LYS A 98 -16.04 -23.67 -12.52
N TRP A 99 -15.18 -22.98 -13.25
CA TRP A 99 -13.78 -23.40 -13.42
C TRP A 99 -13.06 -23.43 -12.06
N GLY A 100 -13.21 -22.39 -11.24
CA GLY A 100 -12.62 -22.33 -9.90
C GLY A 100 -13.14 -23.41 -8.94
N GLU A 101 -14.41 -23.81 -9.09
CA GLU A 101 -14.99 -24.94 -8.36
C GLU A 101 -14.33 -26.26 -8.72
N LYS A 102 -14.09 -26.50 -10.03
CA LYS A 102 -13.36 -27.68 -10.51
C LYS A 102 -11.93 -27.74 -9.97
N GLN A 103 -11.28 -26.59 -9.78
CA GLN A 103 -9.95 -26.50 -9.13
C GLN A 103 -10.00 -26.67 -7.60
N GLY A 104 -11.18 -26.69 -6.99
CA GLY A 104 -11.35 -26.88 -5.55
C GLY A 104 -11.18 -25.62 -4.71
N TYR A 105 -11.13 -24.41 -5.28
CA TYR A 105 -10.97 -23.17 -4.51
C TYR A 105 -12.08 -22.96 -3.48
N HIS A 106 -13.33 -23.29 -3.84
CA HIS A 106 -14.50 -23.27 -2.95
C HIS A 106 -14.34 -24.09 -1.66
N LYS A 107 -13.45 -25.11 -1.66
CA LYS A 107 -13.20 -25.98 -0.49
C LYS A 107 -12.18 -25.40 0.47
N ARG A 108 -11.43 -24.36 0.08
CA ARG A 108 -10.39 -23.75 0.93
C ARG A 108 -11.02 -23.12 2.18
N PRO A 109 -10.34 -23.14 3.34
CA PRO A 109 -10.92 -22.72 4.62
C PRO A 109 -11.60 -21.34 4.56
N THR A 110 -10.93 -20.33 4.00
CA THR A 110 -11.47 -18.97 3.87
C THR A 110 -12.64 -18.87 2.89
N CYS A 111 -12.63 -19.67 1.82
CA CYS A 111 -13.67 -19.63 0.79
C CYS A 111 -14.93 -20.39 1.23
N LYS A 112 -14.75 -21.57 1.84
CA LYS A 112 -15.83 -22.42 2.35
C LYS A 112 -16.70 -21.73 3.41
N GLY A 113 -16.12 -20.79 4.17
CA GLY A 113 -16.82 -20.05 5.21
C GLY A 113 -17.76 -18.95 4.70
N ARG A 114 -17.75 -18.63 3.40
CA ARG A 114 -18.62 -17.61 2.80
C ARG A 114 -19.91 -18.24 2.29
N GLU A 115 -21.00 -17.47 2.29
CA GLU A 115 -22.28 -17.88 1.70
C GLU A 115 -22.14 -18.21 0.20
N ARG A 116 -21.52 -17.29 -0.55
CA ARG A 116 -21.02 -17.52 -1.90
C ARG A 116 -19.50 -17.51 -1.82
N TRP A 117 -18.86 -18.63 -2.14
CA TRP A 117 -17.42 -18.79 -1.90
C TRP A 117 -16.54 -17.78 -2.64
N TRP A 118 -17.04 -17.23 -3.76
CA TRP A 118 -16.42 -16.20 -4.59
C TRP A 118 -16.72 -14.76 -4.15
N ASP A 119 -17.62 -14.54 -3.20
CA ASP A 119 -18.01 -13.20 -2.79
C ASP A 119 -17.02 -12.63 -1.75
N LEU A 120 -16.30 -11.58 -2.12
CA LEU A 120 -15.33 -10.91 -1.24
C LEU A 120 -15.95 -9.79 -0.39
N GLY A 121 -17.27 -9.61 -0.47
CA GLY A 121 -17.99 -8.47 0.11
C GLY A 121 -17.67 -7.16 -0.62
N GLU A 122 -18.17 -6.04 -0.11
CA GLU A 122 -18.02 -4.72 -0.73
C GLU A 122 -17.03 -3.82 0.05
N PRO A 123 -15.72 -4.12 0.02
CA PRO A 123 -14.73 -3.31 0.71
C PRO A 123 -14.66 -1.91 0.09
N GLN A 124 -14.51 -0.91 0.94
CA GLN A 124 -14.31 0.47 0.53
C GLN A 124 -12.85 0.72 0.21
N VAL A 125 -12.58 1.62 -0.74
CA VAL A 125 -11.20 2.09 -0.98
C VAL A 125 -10.78 2.96 0.21
N SER A 126 -9.68 2.59 0.86
CA SER A 126 -9.08 3.33 1.96
C SER A 126 -8.33 4.57 1.48
N GLN A 127 -8.19 5.57 2.36
CA GLN A 127 -7.50 6.83 2.06
C GLN A 127 -5.97 6.69 2.08
N ALA A 128 -5.44 5.77 2.89
CA ALA A 128 -4.01 5.52 2.98
C ALA A 128 -3.66 4.06 3.25
N LEU A 129 -2.43 3.66 2.92
CA LEU A 129 -1.96 2.28 3.03
C LEU A 129 -0.71 2.19 3.89
N CYS A 130 -0.66 1.18 4.75
CA CYS A 130 0.53 0.76 5.48
C CYS A 130 0.95 -0.62 4.96
N MET A 131 2.24 -0.82 4.66
CA MET A 131 2.72 -2.17 4.33
C MET A 131 3.04 -2.93 5.61
N MET A 132 2.95 -4.26 5.57
CA MET A 132 3.26 -5.06 6.76
C MET A 132 4.74 -5.08 7.10
N SER A 133 5.60 -5.03 6.09
CA SER A 133 7.03 -5.22 6.28
C SER A 133 7.85 -4.08 5.70
N TYR A 134 8.75 -3.51 6.50
CA TYR A 134 9.58 -2.37 6.14
C TYR A 134 11.06 -2.78 6.04
N ASN A 135 11.68 -2.41 4.92
CA ASN A 135 13.13 -2.53 4.75
C ASN A 135 13.76 -1.14 4.92
N ASP A 136 14.56 -0.68 3.97
CA ASP A 136 15.15 0.66 3.94
C ASP A 136 14.18 1.75 3.43
N ARG A 137 13.12 1.39 2.71
CA ARG A 137 12.11 2.33 2.20
C ARG A 137 10.94 2.48 3.19
N HIS A 138 10.83 3.67 3.76
CA HIS A 138 9.72 4.06 4.65
C HIS A 138 8.69 4.88 3.89
N ILE A 139 7.45 4.40 3.90
CA ILE A 139 6.37 5.01 3.13
C ILE A 139 5.00 4.58 3.63
N PHE A 140 4.06 5.52 3.62
CA PHE A 140 2.63 5.29 3.64
C PHE A 140 2.02 5.88 2.37
N TRP A 141 1.24 5.09 1.65
CA TRP A 141 0.70 5.54 0.36
C TRP A 141 -0.61 6.28 0.52
N LEU A 142 -0.81 7.32 -0.29
CA LEU A 142 -2.11 7.92 -0.55
C LEU A 142 -2.88 7.01 -1.51
N ASN A 143 -4.02 6.48 -1.08
CA ASN A 143 -4.86 5.64 -1.90
C ASN A 143 -6.23 6.28 -2.14
N ASN A 144 -6.64 6.27 -3.39
CA ASN A 144 -7.99 6.59 -3.83
C ASN A 144 -8.33 5.84 -5.13
N ARG A 145 -7.58 4.78 -5.45
CA ARG A 145 -7.62 4.13 -6.77
C ARG A 145 -8.03 2.67 -6.73
N GLY A 146 -7.66 1.93 -5.69
CA GLY A 146 -7.81 0.49 -5.71
C GLY A 146 -7.95 -0.14 -4.34
N LEU A 147 -8.48 -1.35 -4.35
CA LEU A 147 -8.52 -2.23 -3.19
C LEU A 147 -7.10 -2.76 -2.92
N VAL A 148 -6.85 -3.30 -1.73
CA VAL A 148 -5.54 -3.83 -1.37
C VAL A 148 -5.61 -5.30 -0.99
N ASP A 149 -4.57 -6.04 -1.36
CA ASP A 149 -4.33 -7.38 -0.84
C ASP A 149 -4.02 -7.34 0.67
N ALA A 150 -4.25 -8.47 1.34
CA ALA A 150 -3.91 -8.69 2.75
C ALA A 150 -2.39 -8.65 3.06
N ARG A 151 -1.53 -8.17 2.16
CA ARG A 151 -0.15 -7.72 2.42
C ARG A 151 -0.05 -6.26 2.86
N PHE A 152 -1.17 -5.54 2.84
CA PHE A 152 -1.29 -4.18 3.35
C PHE A 152 -2.31 -4.10 4.49
N TYR A 153 -2.19 -3.03 5.25
CA TYR A 153 -3.25 -2.53 6.09
C TYR A 153 -3.90 -1.31 5.43
N ASP A 154 -5.22 -1.36 5.30
CA ASP A 154 -6.06 -0.23 4.98
C ASP A 154 -6.08 0.76 6.15
N ILE A 155 -5.90 2.03 5.85
CA ILE A 155 -6.02 3.13 6.79
C ILE A 155 -7.18 4.02 6.34
N TYR A 156 -8.26 3.96 7.13
CA TYR A 156 -9.43 4.82 6.95
C TYR A 156 -9.31 6.03 7.85
N THR A 157 -9.64 7.21 7.32
CA THR A 157 -9.66 8.44 8.10
C THR A 157 -10.82 9.33 7.67
N HIS A 158 -11.37 10.07 8.63
CA HIS A 158 -12.32 11.16 8.38
C HIS A 158 -11.63 12.54 8.39
N LYS A 159 -10.30 12.58 8.61
CA LYS A 159 -9.50 13.80 8.59
C LYS A 159 -9.15 14.20 7.17
N ASN A 160 -8.63 15.42 6.99
CA ASN A 160 -8.09 15.86 5.70
C ASN A 160 -6.99 14.89 5.25
N THR A 161 -7.16 14.30 4.06
CA THR A 161 -6.26 13.26 3.56
C THR A 161 -4.83 13.76 3.35
N TYR A 162 -4.63 15.00 2.90
CA TYR A 162 -3.29 15.55 2.70
C TYR A 162 -2.56 15.75 4.03
N ASN A 163 -3.23 16.33 5.03
CA ASN A 163 -2.66 16.45 6.38
C ASN A 163 -2.30 15.08 6.94
N PHE A 164 -3.19 14.09 6.77
CA PHE A 164 -2.97 12.74 7.26
C PHE A 164 -1.76 12.08 6.60
N ILE A 165 -1.58 12.26 5.29
CA ILE A 165 -0.41 11.74 4.55
C ILE A 165 0.89 12.41 4.97
N ILE A 166 0.87 13.73 5.22
CA ILE A 166 2.02 14.47 5.77
C ILE A 166 2.41 13.91 7.13
N CYS A 167 1.45 13.75 8.05
CA CYS A 167 1.70 13.17 9.37
C CYS A 167 2.30 11.76 9.27
N LEU A 168 1.66 10.87 8.49
CA LEU A 168 2.09 9.48 8.33
C LEU A 168 3.50 9.35 7.75
N ASN A 169 3.86 10.20 6.78
CA ASN A 169 5.14 10.10 6.09
C ASN A 169 6.24 10.94 6.72
N SER A 170 6.06 11.51 7.91
CA SER A 170 7.09 12.29 8.58
C SER A 170 8.24 11.44 9.13
N SER A 171 9.42 12.04 9.26
CA SER A 171 10.56 11.40 9.91
C SER A 171 10.28 11.04 11.38
N ILE A 172 9.39 11.77 12.08
CA ILE A 172 8.89 11.39 13.42
C ILE A 172 8.08 10.09 13.36
N SER A 173 7.20 9.96 12.38
CA SER A 173 6.42 8.73 12.20
C SER A 173 7.29 7.56 11.77
N PHE A 174 8.32 7.80 10.96
CA PHE A 174 9.31 6.76 10.62
C PHE A 174 10.14 6.35 11.84
N LEU A 175 10.52 7.28 12.71
CA LEU A 175 11.13 6.96 14.00
C LEU A 175 10.21 6.07 14.83
N SER A 176 8.91 6.42 14.90
CA SER A 176 7.93 5.58 15.60
C SER A 176 7.81 4.19 14.98
N VAL A 177 7.88 4.05 13.66
CA VAL A 177 7.89 2.76 12.97
C VAL A 177 9.13 1.95 13.42
N GLU A 178 10.33 2.51 13.33
CA GLU A 178 11.56 1.78 13.72
C GLU A 178 11.56 1.35 15.20
N LEU A 179 10.98 2.15 16.10
CA LEU A 179 10.90 1.83 17.53
C LEU A 179 9.86 0.75 17.86
N ASN A 180 8.78 0.64 17.10
CA ASN A 180 7.67 -0.29 17.37
C ASN A 180 7.70 -1.55 16.49
N GLY A 181 8.50 -1.56 15.43
CA GLY A 181 8.58 -2.69 14.51
C GLY A 181 9.31 -3.89 15.11
N ARG A 182 8.86 -5.09 14.77
CA ARG A 182 9.56 -6.32 15.19
C ARG A 182 10.57 -6.75 14.15
N VAL A 183 11.78 -7.06 14.60
CA VAL A 183 12.83 -7.66 13.76
C VAL A 183 12.63 -9.18 13.76
N ASN A 184 11.64 -9.65 13.00
CA ASN A 184 11.26 -11.08 12.96
C ASN A 184 11.53 -11.75 11.61
N LEU A 185 11.96 -10.99 10.60
CA LEU A 185 12.21 -11.48 9.24
C LEU A 185 13.72 -11.51 8.96
N GLY A 186 14.13 -12.43 8.08
CA GLY A 186 15.48 -12.40 7.49
C GLY A 186 15.74 -11.08 6.74
N GLU A 187 17.00 -10.80 6.45
CA GLU A 187 17.46 -9.56 5.79
C GLU A 187 17.19 -8.26 6.59
N GLY A 188 16.72 -8.40 7.84
CA GLY A 188 16.54 -7.29 8.76
C GLY A 188 15.23 -6.56 8.57
N ALA A 189 14.28 -7.06 7.77
CA ALA A 189 12.99 -6.40 7.60
C ALA A 189 12.20 -6.32 8.92
N LEU A 190 11.60 -5.15 9.19
CA LEU A 190 10.59 -5.00 10.25
C LEU A 190 9.29 -5.62 9.79
N ASP A 191 8.55 -6.22 10.71
CA ASP A 191 7.18 -6.71 10.47
C ASP A 191 6.20 -6.22 11.54
N PHE A 192 5.07 -5.68 11.10
CA PHE A 192 3.97 -5.24 11.93
C PHE A 192 2.78 -6.17 11.77
N LYS A 193 2.19 -6.59 12.89
CA LYS A 193 0.79 -7.03 12.89
C LYS A 193 -0.12 -5.81 12.92
N VAL A 194 -1.38 -6.00 12.50
CA VAL A 194 -2.35 -4.91 12.45
C VAL A 194 -2.49 -4.22 13.81
N TYR A 195 -2.45 -4.95 14.94
CA TYR A 195 -2.56 -4.35 16.27
C TYR A 195 -1.31 -3.50 16.63
N GLU A 196 -0.10 -3.90 16.23
CA GLU A 196 1.12 -3.09 16.42
C GLU A 196 1.10 -1.82 15.57
N SER A 197 0.46 -1.87 14.38
CA SER A 197 0.31 -0.67 13.55
C SER A 197 -0.55 0.43 14.20
N HIS A 198 -1.32 0.10 15.24
CA HIS A 198 -2.06 1.09 16.03
C HIS A 198 -1.19 1.85 17.04
N GLU A 199 0.00 1.34 17.36
CA GLU A 199 0.98 1.99 18.25
C GLU A 199 1.89 2.98 17.51
N ILE A 200 1.75 3.09 16.18
CA ILE A 200 2.50 4.06 15.38
C ILE A 200 2.02 5.47 15.76
N VAL A 201 2.91 6.23 16.38
CA VAL A 201 2.67 7.60 16.80
C VAL A 201 2.81 8.52 15.58
N ILE A 202 1.79 9.34 15.38
CA ILE A 202 1.76 10.40 14.37
C ILE A 202 1.31 11.70 15.02
N LEU A 203 1.74 12.83 14.45
CA LEU A 203 1.14 14.12 14.79
C LEU A 203 -0.36 14.09 14.44
N HIS A 204 -1.19 14.70 15.27
CA HIS A 204 -2.61 14.78 14.99
C HIS A 204 -2.88 15.66 13.73
N PRO A 205 -3.58 15.17 12.69
CA PRO A 205 -3.71 15.87 11.40
C PRO A 205 -4.40 17.24 11.47
N ASP A 206 -5.23 17.47 12.49
CA ASP A 206 -5.93 18.76 12.66
C ASP A 206 -5.01 19.87 13.17
N CYS A 207 -3.76 19.54 13.56
CA CYS A 207 -2.76 20.54 13.89
C CYS A 207 -2.14 21.20 12.64
N LEU A 208 -2.48 20.73 11.44
CA LEU A 208 -1.87 21.17 10.18
C LEU A 208 -2.79 22.08 9.35
N ASN A 209 -2.19 23.01 8.61
CA ASN A 209 -2.89 23.85 7.64
C ASN A 209 -3.05 23.12 6.29
N ASN A 210 -4.29 23.00 5.82
CA ASN A 210 -4.66 22.25 4.61
C ASN A 210 -4.02 22.75 3.31
N GLU A 211 -3.81 24.06 3.14
CA GLU A 211 -3.28 24.61 1.88
C GLU A 211 -1.78 24.32 1.75
N VAL A 212 -1.05 24.44 2.86
CA VAL A 212 0.38 24.17 2.93
C VAL A 212 0.66 22.69 2.66
N THR A 213 -0.11 21.79 3.30
CA THR A 213 0.09 20.34 3.17
C THR A 213 -0.17 19.85 1.75
N LYS A 214 -1.22 20.35 1.08
CA LYS A 214 -1.54 19.96 -0.29
C LYS A 214 -0.36 20.18 -1.25
N ASN A 215 0.22 21.39 -1.24
CA ASN A 215 1.34 21.73 -2.12
C ASN A 215 2.57 20.84 -1.89
N VAL A 216 2.84 20.46 -0.64
CA VAL A 216 3.97 19.57 -0.30
C VAL A 216 3.69 18.14 -0.75
N VAL A 217 2.48 17.62 -0.51
CA VAL A 217 2.11 16.28 -0.97
C VAL A 217 2.18 16.16 -2.50
N GLU A 218 1.77 17.18 -3.24
CA GLU A 218 1.84 17.19 -4.71
C GLU A 218 3.29 17.04 -5.21
N LYS A 219 4.25 17.76 -4.61
CA LYS A 219 5.67 17.64 -4.94
C LYS A 219 6.23 16.25 -4.63
N LEU A 220 5.91 15.73 -3.44
CA LEU A 220 6.33 14.39 -3.03
C LEU A 220 5.75 13.28 -3.92
N CYS A 221 4.51 13.47 -4.41
CA CYS A 221 3.86 12.54 -5.32
C CYS A 221 4.44 12.56 -6.73
N ALA A 222 5.21 13.60 -7.10
CA ALA A 222 5.78 13.75 -8.44
C ALA A 222 7.04 12.91 -8.67
N ARG A 223 7.61 12.30 -7.63
CA ARG A 223 8.83 11.47 -7.74
C ARG A 223 8.70 10.11 -7.05
N PRO A 224 9.55 9.14 -7.41
CA PRO A 224 9.67 7.91 -6.64
C PRO A 224 10.14 8.17 -5.20
N ILE A 225 9.78 7.27 -4.29
CA ILE A 225 10.32 7.27 -2.93
C ILE A 225 11.54 6.36 -2.85
N TYR A 226 12.62 6.90 -2.32
CA TYR A 226 13.91 6.24 -2.24
C TYR A 226 14.11 5.57 -0.87
N SER A 227 15.30 4.99 -0.66
CA SER A 227 15.68 4.52 0.68
C SER A 227 15.72 5.70 1.65
N ILE A 228 15.53 5.42 2.94
CA ILE A 228 15.58 6.46 3.97
C ILE A 228 16.91 7.23 3.96
N PHE A 229 18.01 6.56 3.60
CA PHE A 229 19.32 7.19 3.47
C PHE A 229 19.32 8.25 2.39
N THR A 230 18.79 7.94 1.20
CA THR A 230 18.66 8.93 0.12
C THR A 230 17.67 10.04 0.47
N GLU A 231 16.54 9.70 1.10
CA GLU A 231 15.54 10.69 1.51
C GLU A 231 16.12 11.71 2.50
N LEU A 232 16.97 11.27 3.43
CA LEU A 232 17.57 12.08 4.50
C LEU A 232 18.98 12.61 4.18
N GLY A 233 19.56 12.23 3.04
CA GLY A 233 20.86 12.72 2.57
C GLY A 233 22.08 12.04 3.17
N PHE A 234 21.98 10.78 3.59
CA PHE A 234 23.09 9.99 4.13
C PHE A 234 23.68 9.01 3.12
N ASP A 235 25.00 8.81 3.16
CA ASP A 235 25.69 7.67 2.57
C ASP A 235 25.72 6.52 3.60
N PRO A 236 25.02 5.39 3.35
CA PRO A 236 24.97 4.28 4.30
C PRO A 236 26.32 3.58 4.49
N ASN A 237 27.29 3.78 3.60
CA ASN A 237 28.63 3.17 3.71
C ASN A 237 29.54 3.89 4.70
N LYS A 238 29.13 5.07 5.20
CA LYS A 238 29.86 5.85 6.20
C LYS A 238 29.12 5.85 7.54
N PRO A 239 29.78 6.11 8.67
CA PRO A 239 29.09 6.32 9.93
C PRO A 239 28.04 7.43 9.80
N ILE A 240 26.82 7.19 10.31
CA ILE A 240 25.69 8.12 10.15
C ILE A 240 25.98 9.44 10.89
N ARG A 241 26.53 9.34 12.11
CA ARG A 241 26.85 10.48 12.99
C ARG A 241 28.04 11.35 12.55
N GLU A 242 28.78 10.93 11.51
CA GLU A 242 29.91 11.70 10.95
C GLU A 242 29.52 12.53 9.71
N GLN A 243 28.25 12.50 9.33
CA GLN A 243 27.70 13.18 8.16
C GLN A 243 26.69 14.23 8.62
N GLU A 244 26.52 15.33 7.90
CA GLU A 244 25.40 16.25 8.17
C GLU A 244 24.15 15.81 7.40
N PRO A 245 22.95 15.77 8.03
CA PRO A 245 21.71 15.46 7.34
C PRO A 245 21.44 16.47 6.23
N ASN A 246 21.11 15.99 5.04
CA ASN A 246 20.76 16.84 3.90
C ASN A 246 19.55 16.25 3.17
N PRO A 247 18.37 16.28 3.82
CA PRO A 247 17.15 15.70 3.26
C PRO A 247 16.80 16.31 1.91
N LEU A 248 16.16 15.52 1.05
CA LEU A 248 15.63 16.01 -0.22
C LEU A 248 14.72 17.25 0.01
N PRO A 249 14.68 18.23 -0.90
CA PRO A 249 13.95 19.49 -0.63
C PRO A 249 12.48 19.32 -0.27
N ASP A 250 11.78 18.36 -0.88
CA ASP A 250 10.39 18.05 -0.60
C ASP A 250 10.20 17.24 0.70
N ARG A 251 11.15 16.36 1.02
CA ARG A 251 11.25 15.67 2.31
C ARG A 251 11.44 16.67 3.44
N LYS A 252 12.40 17.58 3.31
CA LYS A 252 12.63 18.65 4.29
C LYS A 252 11.38 19.51 4.47
N ALA A 253 10.73 19.91 3.38
CA ALA A 253 9.51 20.71 3.44
C ALA A 253 8.36 19.99 4.17
N LEU A 254 8.24 18.67 4.03
CA LEU A 254 7.28 17.87 4.81
C LEU A 254 7.65 17.87 6.28
N ASP A 255 8.90 17.55 6.60
CA ASP A 255 9.32 17.39 7.99
C ASP A 255 9.32 18.73 8.73
N ASP A 256 9.68 19.84 8.08
CA ASP A 256 9.61 21.18 8.65
C ASP A 256 8.19 21.51 9.14
N ILE A 257 7.14 21.15 8.39
CA ILE A 257 5.74 21.33 8.83
C ILE A 257 5.49 20.63 10.17
N ILE A 258 6.01 19.42 10.35
CA ILE A 258 5.81 18.63 11.56
C ILE A 258 6.68 19.16 12.70
N PHE A 259 7.94 19.46 12.42
CA PHE A 259 8.91 19.96 13.38
C PHE A 259 8.53 21.34 13.92
N ASP A 260 7.98 22.22 13.08
CA ASP A 260 7.48 23.53 13.48
C ASP A 260 6.32 23.39 14.47
N VAL A 261 5.38 22.47 14.22
CA VAL A 261 4.25 22.20 15.13
C VAL A 261 4.74 21.64 16.47
N LEU A 262 5.79 20.81 16.46
CA LEU A 262 6.40 20.25 17.66
C LEU A 262 7.35 21.23 18.38
N GLY A 263 7.70 22.36 17.74
CA GLY A 263 8.63 23.34 18.29
C GLY A 263 10.09 22.87 18.36
N LEU A 264 10.49 21.94 17.48
CA LEU A 264 11.85 21.40 17.50
C LEU A 264 12.88 22.44 17.03
N THR A 265 13.95 22.56 17.81
CA THR A 265 15.16 23.30 17.47
C THR A 265 15.90 22.64 16.30
N GLU A 266 16.78 23.38 15.62
CA GLU A 266 17.57 22.84 14.51
C GLU A 266 18.38 21.59 14.89
N GLU A 267 18.94 21.56 16.12
CA GLU A 267 19.68 20.39 16.60
C GLU A 267 18.76 19.18 16.84
N GLU A 268 17.58 19.38 17.40
CA GLU A 268 16.60 18.29 17.58
C GLU A 268 16.11 17.75 16.23
N ARG A 269 15.94 18.60 15.21
CA ARG A 269 15.59 18.16 13.85
C ARG A 269 16.66 17.25 13.26
N LYS A 270 17.93 17.62 13.41
CA LYS A 270 19.07 16.77 12.99
C LYS A 270 19.09 15.45 13.75
N GLU A 271 18.86 15.48 15.06
CA GLU A 271 18.81 14.27 15.89
C GLU A 271 17.71 13.30 15.46
N VAL A 272 16.54 13.79 15.04
CA VAL A 272 15.50 12.94 14.46
C VAL A 272 16.01 12.22 13.21
N TYR A 273 16.67 12.94 12.29
CA TYR A 273 17.21 12.35 11.07
C TYR A 273 18.30 11.31 11.34
N TYR A 274 19.22 11.62 12.25
CA TYR A 274 20.24 10.68 12.67
C TYR A 274 19.64 9.43 13.29
N ALA A 275 18.70 9.58 14.22
CA ALA A 275 18.09 8.46 14.93
C ALA A 275 17.38 7.51 13.94
N VAL A 276 16.61 8.04 13.00
CA VAL A 276 15.93 7.23 11.97
C VAL A 276 16.95 6.48 11.11
N ALA A 277 17.93 7.18 10.55
CA ALA A 277 18.91 6.56 9.65
C ALA A 277 19.79 5.52 10.38
N GLU A 278 20.18 5.78 11.62
CA GLU A 278 20.99 4.90 12.45
C GLU A 278 20.23 3.62 12.85
N LEU A 279 18.96 3.74 13.25
CA LEU A 279 18.12 2.56 13.54
C LEU A 279 17.99 1.65 12.31
N VAL A 280 17.69 2.24 11.16
CA VAL A 280 17.59 1.49 9.89
C VAL A 280 18.91 0.85 9.53
N LYS A 281 20.03 1.58 9.61
CA LYS A 281 21.36 1.04 9.29
C LYS A 281 21.72 -0.12 10.20
N ASN A 282 21.60 0.06 11.52
CA ASN A 282 21.93 -0.96 12.52
C ASN A 282 21.14 -2.25 12.30
N ARG A 283 19.84 -2.12 11.99
CA ARG A 283 18.96 -3.26 11.70
C ARG A 283 19.41 -4.02 10.45
N LEU A 284 19.71 -3.31 9.35
CA LEU A 284 20.12 -3.93 8.08
C LEU A 284 21.51 -4.56 8.16
N GLU A 285 22.47 -3.92 8.83
CA GLU A 285 23.82 -4.47 9.01
C GLU A 285 23.81 -5.71 9.90
N LYS A 286 23.05 -5.67 11.01
CA LYS A 286 22.88 -6.84 11.89
C LYS A 286 22.38 -8.06 11.11
N ALA A 287 21.44 -7.88 10.19
CA ALA A 287 20.92 -8.98 9.40
C ALA A 287 21.91 -9.56 8.37
N ARG A 288 22.92 -8.80 7.94
CA ARG A 288 23.99 -9.30 7.07
C ARG A 288 25.09 -10.04 7.84
N SER A 289 25.17 -9.79 9.15
CA SER A 289 26.17 -10.39 10.03
C SER A 289 25.79 -11.76 10.61
N VAL A 290 24.59 -12.27 10.27
CA VAL A 290 24.02 -13.54 10.74
C VAL A 290 24.01 -14.57 9.63
#